data_AF-A0A935CJ50-F1
#
_entry.id   AF-A0A935CJ50-F1
#
_cell.length_a   1.000
_cell.length_b   1.000
_cell.length_c   1.000
_cell.angle_alpha   90.00
_cell.angle_beta   90.00
_cell.angle_gamma   90.00
#
_symmetry.space_group_name_H-M   'P 1'
#
loop_
_entity.id
_entity.type
_entity.pdbx_description
1 polymer ?
#
loop_
_entity_poly.entity_id
_entity_poly.type
_entity_poly.pdbx_seq_one_letter_code
_entity_poly.pdbx_strand_id
1 'polypeptide(L)'
;MPDFNDSRYVETGFPSLQWEEEDLPTRPMPLHERPLQARIDHEMAVIAEHHVRIALAIEKFWGHRDCVEYLQKLIMSGGHQDGQSRVGFKSEVVSALINLAALHQAE
;
A
#
# COMPACT_ATOMS: atom_id res chain seq x y z
N MET A 1 54.08 2.84 3.00
CA MET A 1 53.61 2.89 4.40
C MET A 1 52.11 2.72 4.36
N PRO A 2 51.53 1.71 5.03
CA PRO A 2 50.08 1.55 5.08
C PRO A 2 49.45 2.53 6.07
N ASP A 3 48.31 3.12 5.69
CA ASP A 3 47.55 4.11 6.45
C ASP A 3 46.91 3.48 7.70
N PHE A 4 47.23 4.01 8.89
CA PHE A 4 46.78 3.48 10.18
C PHE A 4 45.32 3.82 10.53
N ASN A 5 44.57 4.47 9.65
CA ASN A 5 43.19 4.89 9.89
C ASN A 5 42.14 4.11 9.08
N ASP A 6 42.56 3.00 8.45
CA ASP A 6 41.67 2.15 7.67
C ASP A 6 40.92 1.18 8.59
N SER A 7 39.62 1.44 8.80
CA SER A 7 38.74 0.71 9.72
C SER A 7 38.58 -0.78 9.39
N ARG A 8 39.09 -1.22 8.22
CA ARG A 8 39.11 -2.62 7.77
C ARG A 8 40.08 -3.51 8.54
N TYR A 9 41.06 -2.92 9.23
CA TYR A 9 42.13 -3.64 9.93
C TYR A 9 42.11 -3.47 11.46
N VAL A 10 41.11 -2.78 12.00
CA VAL A 10 40.92 -2.72 13.44
C VAL A 10 40.21 -4.00 13.87
N GLU A 11 40.89 -4.83 14.67
CA GLU A 11 40.28 -5.95 15.41
C GLU A 11 39.29 -5.39 16.43
N THR A 12 38.15 -4.90 15.96
CA THR A 12 36.95 -4.91 16.80
C THR A 12 36.64 -6.38 17.06
N GLY A 13 36.21 -6.76 18.25
CA GLY A 13 35.81 -8.15 18.58
C GLY A 13 34.59 -8.67 17.80
N PHE A 14 34.28 -8.06 16.66
CA PHE A 14 33.28 -8.42 15.69
C PHE A 14 33.98 -8.82 14.39
N PRO A 15 33.52 -9.90 13.72
CA PRO A 15 34.06 -10.31 12.45
C PRO A 15 34.01 -9.15 11.43
N SER A 16 35.05 -9.01 10.62
CA SER A 16 35.09 -8.06 9.52
C SER A 16 33.82 -8.25 8.67
N LEU A 17 33.07 -7.17 8.43
CA LEU A 17 31.87 -7.21 7.60
C LEU A 17 32.26 -7.62 6.19
N GLN A 18 32.25 -8.93 5.92
CA GLN A 18 32.30 -9.49 4.59
C GLN A 18 30.94 -9.17 3.97
N TRP A 19 30.88 -8.05 3.26
CA TRP A 19 29.72 -7.69 2.42
C TRP A 19 29.70 -8.54 1.15
N GLU A 20 30.00 -9.84 1.25
CA GLU A 20 29.65 -10.77 0.19
C GLU A 20 28.13 -10.96 0.28
N GLU A 21 27.44 -10.67 -0.82
CA GLU A 21 26.01 -10.95 -1.00
C GLU A 21 25.77 -12.47 -0.95
N GLU A 22 25.96 -13.10 0.20
CA GLU A 22 25.57 -14.48 0.41
C GLU A 22 24.04 -14.55 0.50
N ASP A 23 23.45 -15.28 -0.46
CA ASP A 23 22.05 -15.72 -0.45
C ASP A 23 21.80 -16.64 0.75
N LEU A 24 21.64 -16.04 1.93
CA LEU A 24 21.33 -16.74 3.16
C LEU A 24 19.88 -17.26 3.10
N PRO A 25 19.64 -18.55 3.41
CA PRO A 25 18.33 -19.20 3.28
C PRO A 25 17.26 -18.63 4.23
N THR A 26 17.64 -17.79 5.19
CA THR A 26 16.73 -17.09 6.09
C THR A 26 16.28 -15.73 5.57
N ARG A 27 16.63 -15.35 4.33
CA ARG A 27 16.07 -14.12 3.75
C ARG A 27 14.56 -14.26 3.64
N PRO A 28 13.79 -13.25 4.08
CA PRO A 28 12.35 -13.25 3.87
C PRO A 28 12.10 -13.35 2.36
N MET A 29 11.24 -14.30 1.98
CA MET A 29 10.86 -14.49 0.59
C MET A 29 10.41 -13.14 0.01
N PRO A 30 10.83 -12.77 -1.22
CA PRO A 30 10.43 -11.51 -1.83
C PRO A 30 8.90 -11.40 -1.80
N LEU A 31 8.40 -10.25 -1.35
CA LEU A 31 6.97 -9.97 -1.37
C LEU A 31 6.57 -9.91 -2.84
N HIS A 32 5.96 -10.98 -3.35
CA HIS A 32 5.41 -11.00 -4.69
C HIS A 32 4.27 -9.98 -4.70
N GLU A 33 4.58 -8.73 -5.04
CA GLU A 33 3.57 -7.71 -5.22
C GLU A 33 2.62 -8.22 -6.30
N ARG A 34 1.34 -8.35 -5.94
CA ARG A 34 0.32 -8.70 -6.91
C ARG A 34 0.39 -7.68 -8.05
N PRO A 35 0.20 -8.11 -9.32
CA PRO A 35 0.15 -7.18 -10.43
C PRO A 35 -0.89 -6.09 -10.15
N LEU A 36 -0.63 -4.86 -10.61
CA LEU A 36 -1.44 -3.67 -10.28
C LEU A 36 -2.95 -3.93 -10.44
N GLN A 37 -3.33 -4.58 -11.55
CA GLN A 37 -4.72 -4.94 -11.82
C GLN A 37 -5.33 -5.85 -10.74
N ALA A 38 -4.61 -6.89 -10.32
CA ALA A 38 -5.08 -7.81 -9.28
C ALA A 38 -5.17 -7.15 -7.90
N ARG A 39 -4.42 -6.06 -7.66
CA ARG A 39 -4.58 -5.24 -6.46
C ARG A 39 -5.88 -4.45 -6.54
N ILE A 40 -6.13 -3.76 -7.66
CA ILE A 40 -7.37 -3.01 -7.88
C ILE A 40 -8.59 -3.92 -7.73
N ASP A 41 -8.58 -5.10 -8.36
CA ASP A 41 -9.68 -6.07 -8.29
C ASP A 41 -9.93 -6.53 -6.84
N HIS A 42 -8.85 -6.75 -6.07
CA HIS A 42 -8.96 -7.16 -4.67
C HIS A 42 -9.55 -6.05 -3.79
N GLU A 43 -9.05 -4.82 -3.91
CA GLU A 43 -9.57 -3.68 -3.13
C GLU A 43 -11.02 -3.37 -3.51
N MET A 44 -11.38 -3.47 -4.80
CA MET A 44 -12.74 -3.30 -5.29
C MET A 44 -13.68 -4.37 -4.73
N ALA A 45 -13.23 -5.62 -4.63
CA ALA A 45 -14.01 -6.71 -4.04
C ALA A 45 -14.31 -6.48 -2.54
N VAL A 46 -13.33 -5.98 -1.77
CA VAL A 46 -13.51 -5.63 -0.36
C VAL A 46 -14.55 -4.52 -0.19
N ILE A 47 -14.52 -3.51 -1.07
CA ILE A 47 -15.51 -2.42 -1.04
C ILE A 47 -16.89 -2.94 -1.46
N ALA A 48 -16.97 -3.80 -2.48
CA ALA A 48 -18.22 -4.37 -2.96
C ALA A 48 -18.92 -5.22 -1.90
N GLU A 49 -18.18 -5.99 -1.09
CA GLU A 49 -18.74 -6.81 -0.01
C GLU A 49 -19.53 -5.98 1.02
N HIS A 50 -19.05 -4.78 1.32
CA HIS A 50 -19.66 -3.93 2.36
C HIS A 50 -20.54 -2.82 1.79
N HIS A 51 -20.18 -2.26 0.63
CA HIS A 51 -20.82 -1.11 0.03
C HIS A 51 -20.85 -1.20 -1.50
N VAL A 52 -21.68 -2.10 -2.04
CA VAL A 52 -21.88 -2.31 -3.49
C VAL A 52 -22.12 -0.99 -4.25
N ARG A 53 -22.93 -0.06 -3.72
CA ARG A 53 -23.21 1.23 -4.37
C ARG A 53 -21.96 2.08 -4.56
N ILE A 54 -21.05 2.02 -3.60
CA ILE A 54 -19.79 2.77 -3.64
C ILE A 54 -18.85 2.12 -4.66
N ALA A 55 -18.75 0.79 -4.67
CA ALA A 55 -17.95 0.07 -5.68
C ALA A 55 -18.39 0.42 -7.11
N LEU A 56 -19.70 0.39 -7.39
CA LEU A 56 -20.25 0.77 -8.70
C LEU A 56 -19.99 2.24 -9.06
N ALA A 57 -20.02 3.14 -8.06
CA ALA A 57 -19.67 4.54 -8.29
C ALA A 57 -18.18 4.69 -8.64
N ILE A 58 -17.30 4.02 -7.91
CA ILE A 58 -15.86 4.04 -8.15
C ILE A 58 -15.54 3.46 -9.53
N GLU A 59 -16.13 2.34 -9.92
CA GLU A 59 -15.96 1.75 -11.25
C GLU A 59 -16.36 2.73 -12.37
N LYS A 60 -17.47 3.47 -12.18
CA LYS A 60 -17.92 4.46 -13.15
C LYS A 60 -17.02 5.71 -13.21
N PHE A 61 -16.41 6.09 -12.09
CA PHE A 61 -15.52 7.25 -12.01
C PHE A 61 -14.04 6.89 -12.24
N TRP A 62 -13.70 5.60 -12.35
CA TRP A 62 -12.33 5.15 -12.56
C TRP A 62 -11.76 5.70 -13.87
N GLY A 63 -10.56 6.31 -13.81
CA GLY A 63 -9.96 7.01 -14.94
C GLY A 63 -10.43 8.47 -15.11
N HIS A 64 -11.38 8.94 -14.30
CA HIS A 64 -11.72 10.37 -14.22
C HIS A 64 -10.83 11.07 -13.20
N ARG A 65 -10.43 12.31 -13.50
CA ARG A 65 -9.61 13.13 -12.59
C ARG A 65 -10.24 13.34 -11.20
N ASP A 66 -11.57 13.31 -11.15
CA ASP A 66 -12.33 13.50 -9.92
C ASP A 66 -12.46 12.23 -9.07
N CYS A 67 -11.98 11.06 -9.53
CA CYS A 67 -12.07 9.81 -8.78
C CYS A 67 -11.33 9.91 -7.44
N VAL A 68 -10.13 10.48 -7.45
CA VAL A 68 -9.31 10.68 -6.24
C VAL A 68 -10.00 11.65 -5.28
N GLU A 69 -10.56 12.75 -5.79
CA GLU A 69 -11.33 13.68 -4.96
C GLU A 69 -12.58 13.04 -4.36
N TYR A 70 -13.28 12.22 -5.15
CA TYR A 70 -14.44 11.47 -4.70
C TYR A 70 -14.06 10.50 -3.58
N LEU A 71 -12.99 9.72 -3.75
CA LEU A 71 -12.47 8.80 -2.74
C LEU A 71 -12.08 9.55 -1.44
N GLN A 72 -11.36 10.67 -1.55
CA GLN A 72 -10.98 11.48 -0.40
C GLN A 72 -12.20 12.06 0.33
N LYS A 73 -13.16 12.63 -0.42
CA LYS A 73 -14.42 13.14 0.14
C LYS A 73 -15.21 12.02 0.81
N LEU A 74 -15.22 10.82 0.23
CA LEU A 74 -15.90 9.65 0.78
C LEU A 74 -15.26 9.23 2.11
N ILE A 75 -13.93 9.07 2.15
CA ILE A 75 -13.16 8.72 3.36
C ILE A 75 -13.41 9.75 4.47
N MET A 76 -13.35 11.05 4.16
CA MET A 76 -13.54 12.13 5.14
C MET A 76 -14.98 12.29 5.61
N SER A 77 -15.96 12.03 4.73
CA SER A 77 -17.39 12.10 5.06
C SER A 77 -17.86 10.88 5.86
N GLY A 78 -17.09 9.79 5.83
CA GLY A 78 -17.36 8.58 6.59
C GLY A 78 -18.60 7.81 6.13
N GLY A 79 -19.04 7.98 4.88
CA GLY A 79 -20.19 7.28 4.32
C GLY A 79 -20.74 7.93 3.06
N HIS A 80 -21.52 7.17 2.28
CA HIS A 80 -22.37 7.74 1.24
C HIS A 80 -23.55 8.43 1.92
N GLN A 81 -23.88 9.65 1.48
CA GLN A 81 -24.80 10.59 2.14
C GLN A 81 -26.27 10.17 2.05
N ASP A 82 -26.60 8.96 2.51
CA ASP A 82 -27.99 8.49 2.62
C ASP A 82 -28.56 8.89 3.99
N GLY A 83 -28.66 10.21 4.24
CA GLY A 83 -29.61 10.91 5.12
C GLY A 83 -29.81 10.51 6.60
N GLN A 84 -29.38 9.34 7.08
CA GLN A 84 -29.63 8.85 8.42
C GLN A 84 -28.43 8.05 8.93
N SER A 85 -27.81 8.59 9.97
CA SER A 85 -26.69 8.00 10.72
C SER A 85 -25.34 8.05 9.99
N ARG A 86 -24.36 8.70 10.62
CA ARG A 86 -22.95 8.64 10.23
C ARG A 86 -22.44 7.22 10.53
N VAL A 87 -22.70 6.29 9.64
CA VAL A 87 -22.18 4.92 9.73
C VAL A 87 -20.75 4.96 9.21
N GLY A 88 -19.78 5.07 10.11
CA GLY A 88 -18.37 5.02 9.75
C GLY A 88 -18.03 3.74 8.99
N PHE A 89 -17.03 3.82 8.12
CA PHE A 89 -16.53 2.67 7.40
C PHE A 89 -15.81 1.69 8.32
N LYS A 90 -15.88 0.39 8.00
CA LYS A 90 -14.97 -0.58 8.58
C LYS A 90 -13.53 -0.23 8.20
N SER A 91 -12.59 -0.55 9.08
CA SER A 91 -11.15 -0.32 8.84
C SER A 91 -10.68 -0.89 7.51
N GLU A 92 -11.19 -2.06 7.12
CA GLU A 92 -10.84 -2.74 5.86
C GLU A 92 -11.29 -1.92 4.64
N VAL A 93 -12.50 -1.35 4.67
CA VAL A 93 -13.02 -0.51 3.58
C VAL A 93 -12.22 0.78 3.46
N VAL A 94 -11.87 1.43 4.58
CA VAL A 94 -11.05 2.65 4.56
C VAL A 94 -9.67 2.33 3.99
N SER A 95 -9.06 1.23 4.42
CA SER A 95 -7.76 0.80 3.89
C SER A 95 -7.83 0.55 2.38
N ALA A 96 -8.88 -0.11 1.91
CA ALA A 96 -9.09 -0.37 0.48
C ALA A 96 -9.27 0.92 -0.33
N LEU A 97 -10.03 1.89 0.20
CA LEU A 97 -10.22 3.19 -0.44
C LEU A 97 -8.91 4.00 -0.53
N ILE A 98 -8.09 3.97 0.53
CA ILE A 98 -6.76 4.62 0.54
C ILE A 98 -5.82 3.96 -0.48
N ASN A 99 -5.80 2.62 -0.51
CA ASN A 99 -4.99 1.86 -1.46
C ASN A 99 -5.40 2.15 -2.90
N LEU A 100 -6.70 2.20 -3.20
CA LEU A 100 -7.20 2.56 -4.53
C LEU A 100 -6.82 3.99 -4.92
N ALA A 101 -6.90 4.95 -4.00
CA ALA A 101 -6.49 6.32 -4.26
C ALA A 101 -4.99 6.42 -4.57
N ALA A 102 -4.15 5.65 -3.87
CA ALA A 102 -2.72 5.57 -4.14
C ALA A 102 -2.42 4.89 -5.49
N LEU A 103 -3.13 3.81 -5.82
CA LEU A 103 -2.97 3.11 -7.10
C LEU A 103 -3.38 3.99 -8.29
N HIS A 104 -4.48 4.75 -8.18
CA HIS A 104 -4.90 5.69 -9.21
C HIS A 104 -3.93 6.88 -9.40
N GLN A 105 -3.13 7.23 -8.39
CA GLN A 105 -2.09 8.26 -8.52
C GLN A 105 -0.79 7.74 -9.14
N ALA A 106 -0.56 6.43 -9.05
CA ALA A 106 0.62 5.76 -9.58
C ALA A 106 0.47 5.35 -11.05
N GLU A 107 -0.76 5.34 -11.57
CA GLU A 107 -1.12 5.13 -12.99
C GLU A 107 -0.97 6.42 -13.80
#